data_AF-A0AA88MK65-F1
#
_entry.id   AF-A0AA88MK65-F1
#
_cell.length_a   1.000
_cell.length_b   1.000
_cell.length_c   1.000
_cell.angle_alpha   90.00
_cell.angle_beta   90.00
_cell.angle_gamma   90.00
#
_symmetry.space_group_name_H-M   'P 1'
#
loop_
_entity.id
_entity.type
_entity.pdbx_description
1 polymer ?
#
loop_
_entity_poly.entity_id
_entity_poly.type
_entity_poly.pdbx_seq_one_letter_code
_entity_poly.pdbx_strand_id
1 'polypeptide(L)'
;MDHKLKGLLTHSVEAGGFGSLHGPNRCKELDNVKNNSGVLKDEAELLLKEYERIHSVESQNGSVPGYVDDFNVTGASVSEKLQSLYNKFVLFHLHMLKVEEYQVIWDINVSEIKPWSQVKGELQLLSNAIKHILKWMYPESPLPPTLAPLQVSHSHDYAKKEYGWNVIATLKDWQQEVVWVIDEAQQVCHQRSLTAKRKSHSS
;
A
#
# COMPACT_ATOMS: atom_id res chain seq x y z
N MET A 1 -15.82 49.99 27.21
CA MET A 1 -14.37 49.99 26.94
C MET A 1 -14.02 48.54 26.61
N ASP A 2 -14.21 48.08 25.37
CA ASP A 2 -13.33 48.35 24.22
C ASP A 2 -11.90 47.87 24.47
N HIS A 3 -11.18 47.19 23.58
CA HIS A 3 -11.44 46.48 22.32
C HIS A 3 -10.05 45.97 21.89
N LYS A 4 -9.95 44.75 21.35
CA LYS A 4 -8.91 44.29 20.38
C LYS A 4 -7.44 44.24 20.90
N LEU A 5 -6.53 43.42 20.36
CA LEU A 5 -6.30 42.97 18.98
C LEU A 5 -5.42 41.68 18.98
N LYS A 6 -5.80 40.71 18.12
CA LYS A 6 -4.99 39.92 17.15
C LYS A 6 -3.70 39.19 17.62
N GLY A 7 -3.38 37.98 17.19
CA GLY A 7 -3.95 37.07 16.19
C GLY A 7 -2.93 36.00 15.77
N LEU A 8 -3.42 34.97 15.04
CA LEU A 8 -2.71 34.07 14.10
C LEU A 8 -1.61 33.17 14.73
N LEU A 9 -1.67 31.83 14.66
CA LEU A 9 -1.71 31.01 13.45
C LEU A 9 -2.36 29.63 13.75
N THR A 10 -3.51 29.38 13.14
CA THR A 10 -3.97 28.02 12.85
C THR A 10 -3.37 27.61 11.52
N HIS A 11 -2.40 26.69 11.52
CA HIS A 11 -2.00 26.01 10.29
C HIS A 11 -3.05 24.95 9.96
N SER A 12 -3.99 25.33 9.10
CA SER A 12 -4.71 24.39 8.23
C SER A 12 -3.67 23.57 7.47
N VAL A 13 -3.60 22.27 7.74
CA VAL A 13 -3.06 21.32 6.79
C VAL A 13 -4.13 21.17 5.71
N GLU A 14 -3.90 21.83 4.58
CA GLU A 14 -4.73 21.71 3.40
C GLU A 14 -4.79 20.24 2.99
N ALA A 15 -6.01 19.71 2.99
CA ALA A 15 -6.35 18.45 2.37
C ALA A 15 -5.91 18.52 0.90
N GLY A 16 -4.91 17.70 0.54
CA GLY A 16 -4.57 17.41 -0.84
C GLY A 16 -5.83 16.95 -1.57
N GLY A 17 -6.22 17.72 -2.58
CA GLY A 17 -7.54 17.67 -3.19
C GLY A 17 -7.91 16.30 -3.75
N PHE A 18 -8.92 15.68 -3.16
CA PHE A 18 -9.79 14.77 -3.88
C PHE A 18 -10.62 15.59 -4.86
N GLY A 19 -10.28 15.49 -6.15
CA GLY A 19 -11.03 16.09 -7.24
C GLY A 19 -12.51 15.71 -7.22
N SER A 20 -13.34 16.69 -7.55
CA SER A 20 -14.79 16.64 -7.72
C SER A 20 -15.37 15.27 -8.14
N LEU A 21 -16.37 14.81 -7.37
CA LEU A 21 -17.07 13.53 -7.52
C LEU A 21 -17.94 13.39 -8.79
N HIS A 22 -18.02 14.40 -9.66
CA HIS A 22 -18.82 14.39 -10.88
C HIS A 22 -18.01 14.92 -12.08
N GLY A 23 -17.26 14.03 -12.75
CA GLY A 23 -16.47 14.36 -13.96
C GLY A 23 -15.80 13.12 -14.57
N PRO A 24 -15.37 13.16 -15.85
CA PRO A 24 -15.14 11.97 -16.68
C PRO A 24 -13.83 11.24 -16.35
N ASN A 25 -13.95 9.92 -16.25
CA ASN A 25 -12.91 8.88 -16.13
C ASN A 25 -12.48 8.45 -14.71
N ARG A 26 -13.43 7.91 -13.93
CA ARG A 26 -13.17 7.21 -12.65
C ARG A 26 -12.17 6.06 -12.78
N CYS A 27 -12.00 5.48 -13.98
CA CYS A 27 -10.99 4.46 -14.24
C CYS A 27 -9.56 4.99 -14.10
N LYS A 28 -9.33 6.31 -14.16
CA LYS A 28 -8.00 6.92 -13.99
C LYS A 28 -7.41 6.70 -12.59
N GLU A 29 -8.26 6.47 -11.59
CA GLU A 29 -7.79 6.15 -10.23
C GLU A 29 -7.03 4.80 -10.22
N LEU A 30 -7.40 3.86 -11.09
CA LEU A 30 -6.67 2.61 -11.26
C LEU A 30 -5.28 2.84 -11.88
N ASP A 31 -5.16 3.76 -12.84
CA ASP A 31 -3.84 4.15 -13.39
C ASP A 31 -2.94 4.74 -12.31
N ASN A 32 -3.49 5.58 -11.43
CA ASN A 32 -2.74 6.16 -10.32
C ASN A 32 -2.24 5.07 -9.36
N VAL A 33 -3.09 4.08 -9.03
CA VAL A 33 -2.66 2.93 -8.21
C VAL A 33 -1.54 2.15 -8.88
N LYS A 34 -1.65 1.90 -10.19
CA LYS A 34 -0.60 1.21 -10.96
C LYS A 34 0.73 1.97 -10.97
N ASN A 35 0.67 3.29 -11.13
CA ASN A 35 1.87 4.13 -11.13
C ASN A 35 2.51 4.20 -9.74
N ASN A 36 1.70 4.41 -8.70
CA ASN A 36 2.17 4.48 -7.32
C ASN A 36 2.70 3.14 -6.82
N SER A 37 2.18 2.00 -7.31
CA SER A 37 2.76 0.69 -6.99
C SER A 37 4.13 0.49 -7.64
N GLY A 38 4.39 1.12 -8.79
CA GLY A 38 5.74 1.24 -9.35
C GLY A 38 6.68 2.03 -8.45
N VAL A 39 6.24 3.18 -7.95
CA VAL A 39 7.02 3.98 -6.98
C VAL A 39 7.31 3.18 -5.71
N LEU A 40 6.32 2.47 -5.16
CA LEU A 40 6.49 1.62 -3.99
C LEU A 40 7.58 0.55 -4.21
N LYS A 41 7.65 -0.03 -5.41
CA LYS A 41 8.71 -0.99 -5.76
C LYS A 41 10.08 -0.34 -5.75
N ASP A 42 10.23 0.80 -6.44
CA ASP A 42 11.51 1.50 -6.52
C ASP A 42 12.01 1.88 -5.10
N GLU A 43 11.11 2.35 -4.24
CA GLU A 43 11.43 2.68 -2.85
C GLU A 43 11.74 1.42 -2.01
N ALA A 44 11.06 0.29 -2.24
CA ALA A 44 11.37 -0.98 -1.60
C ALA A 44 12.75 -1.51 -2.05
N GLU A 45 13.15 -1.32 -3.30
CA GLU A 45 14.49 -1.66 -3.79
C GLU A 45 15.59 -0.84 -3.11
N LEU A 46 15.37 0.47 -2.98
CA LEU A 46 16.29 1.35 -2.25
C LEU A 46 16.37 0.97 -0.77
N LEU A 47 15.23 0.70 -0.16
CA LEU A 47 15.17 0.28 1.24
C LEU A 47 15.87 -1.06 1.46
N LEU A 48 15.74 -2.02 0.55
CA LEU A 48 16.40 -3.31 0.66
C LEU A 48 17.92 -3.16 0.65
N LYS A 49 18.46 -2.38 -0.28
CA LYS A 49 19.92 -2.10 -0.37
C LYS A 49 20.43 -1.46 0.91
N GLU A 50 19.68 -0.50 1.46
CA GLU A 50 20.05 0.17 2.70
C GLU A 50 19.97 -0.77 3.91
N TYR A 51 18.96 -1.65 3.92
CA TYR A 51 18.80 -2.68 4.95
C TYR A 51 19.98 -3.67 4.95
N GLU A 52 20.37 -4.17 3.77
CA GLU A 52 21.52 -5.04 3.57
C GLU A 52 22.82 -4.38 4.05
N ARG A 53 23.02 -3.10 3.70
CA ARG A 53 24.17 -2.29 4.12
C ARG A 53 24.25 -2.14 5.65
N ILE A 54 23.12 -1.86 6.31
CA ILE A 54 23.07 -1.64 7.76
C ILE A 54 23.29 -2.95 8.52
N HIS A 55 22.63 -4.02 8.08
CA HIS A 55 22.61 -5.27 8.84
C HIS A 55 23.69 -6.27 8.46
N SER A 56 24.42 -6.00 7.36
CA SER A 56 25.35 -6.96 6.74
C SER A 56 24.70 -8.31 6.48
N VAL A 57 23.43 -8.27 6.06
CA VAL A 57 22.67 -9.45 5.64
C VAL A 57 22.72 -9.48 4.12
N GLU A 58 23.31 -10.52 3.57
CA GLU A 58 23.23 -10.82 2.14
C GLU A 58 22.22 -11.95 1.93
N SER A 59 21.55 -11.98 0.77
CA SER A 59 20.62 -13.07 0.45
C SER A 59 21.37 -14.40 0.56
N GLN A 60 21.02 -15.24 1.54
CA GLN A 60 21.58 -16.58 1.61
C GLN A 60 20.99 -17.40 0.45
N ASN A 61 21.78 -17.56 -0.62
CA ASN A 61 21.50 -18.46 -1.74
C ASN A 61 20.19 -18.23 -2.51
N GLY A 62 19.68 -16.98 -2.55
CA GLY A 62 18.52 -16.63 -3.38
C GLY A 62 17.18 -17.21 -2.93
N SER A 63 17.13 -17.93 -1.80
CA SER A 63 15.87 -18.35 -1.19
C SER A 63 15.49 -17.38 -0.08
N VAL A 64 14.44 -16.60 -0.33
CA VAL A 64 13.70 -15.79 0.65
C VAL A 64 13.19 -16.74 1.76
N PRO A 65 13.65 -16.66 3.03
CA PRO A 65 13.11 -17.54 4.07
C PRO A 65 11.57 -17.44 4.16
N GLY A 66 10.85 -18.54 4.36
CA GLY A 66 9.38 -18.59 4.29
C GLY A 66 8.63 -17.94 5.47
N TYR A 67 9.15 -16.88 6.10
CA TYR A 67 8.54 -16.27 7.29
C TYR A 67 7.33 -15.38 6.99
N VAL A 68 7.17 -14.97 5.74
CA VAL A 68 6.02 -14.18 5.30
C VAL A 68 5.22 -15.08 4.36
N ASP A 69 4.05 -15.53 4.82
CA ASP A 69 3.12 -16.39 4.06
C ASP A 69 2.96 -15.89 2.62
N ASP A 70 2.72 -16.79 1.69
CA ASP A 70 2.60 -16.49 0.27
C ASP A 70 1.73 -15.23 0.03
N PHE A 71 2.35 -14.14 -0.46
CA PHE A 71 1.69 -12.84 -0.63
C PHE A 71 0.76 -12.81 -1.84
N ASN A 72 0.49 -13.96 -2.45
CA ASN A 72 -0.40 -14.11 -3.58
C ASN A 72 -1.75 -13.43 -3.34
N VAL A 73 -2.24 -12.78 -4.40
CA VAL A 73 -3.60 -12.26 -4.42
C VAL A 73 -4.56 -13.41 -4.61
N THR A 74 -5.63 -13.41 -3.81
CA THR A 74 -6.67 -14.43 -3.81
C THR A 74 -8.02 -13.83 -4.20
N GLY A 75 -8.93 -14.67 -4.70
CA GLY A 75 -10.28 -14.26 -5.10
C GLY A 75 -10.66 -14.72 -6.50
N ALA A 76 -11.93 -15.07 -6.70
CA ALA A 76 -12.45 -15.53 -7.98
C ALA A 76 -12.93 -14.36 -8.86
N SER A 77 -13.40 -13.28 -8.22
CA SER A 77 -13.87 -12.06 -8.87
C SER A 77 -12.87 -10.90 -8.72
N VAL A 78 -12.95 -9.92 -9.62
CA VAL A 78 -12.14 -8.69 -9.53
C VAL A 78 -12.36 -7.96 -8.21
N SER A 79 -13.59 -7.94 -7.68
CA SER A 79 -13.88 -7.36 -6.36
C SER A 79 -13.14 -8.09 -5.25
N GLU A 80 -13.14 -9.42 -5.25
CA GLU A 80 -12.42 -10.21 -4.23
C GLU A 80 -10.90 -10.03 -4.36
N LYS A 81 -10.37 -9.99 -5.59
CA LYS A 81 -8.95 -9.71 -5.83
C LYS A 81 -8.54 -8.32 -5.33
N LEU A 82 -9.36 -7.29 -5.55
CA LEU A 82 -9.13 -5.94 -5.01
C LEU A 82 -9.22 -5.92 -3.47
N GLN A 83 -10.13 -6.68 -2.87
CA GLN A 83 -10.20 -6.84 -1.41
C GLN A 83 -8.96 -7.53 -0.84
N SER A 84 -8.48 -8.58 -1.52
CA SER A 84 -7.25 -9.29 -1.18
C SER A 84 -6.05 -8.35 -1.30
N LEU A 85 -5.96 -7.57 -2.38
CA LEU A 85 -4.94 -6.54 -2.59
C LEU A 85 -4.93 -5.49 -1.47
N TYR A 86 -6.10 -4.97 -1.08
CA TYR A 86 -6.23 -4.07 0.07
C TYR A 86 -5.67 -4.68 1.35
N ASN A 87 -6.08 -5.92 1.67
CA ASN A 87 -5.61 -6.62 2.86
C ASN A 87 -4.10 -6.81 2.85
N LYS A 88 -3.51 -7.17 1.71
CA LYS A 88 -2.06 -7.35 1.59
C LYS A 88 -1.30 -6.03 1.77
N PHE A 89 -1.78 -4.90 1.25
CA PHE A 89 -1.17 -3.59 1.54
C PHE A 89 -1.19 -3.25 3.04
N VAL A 90 -2.33 -3.47 3.71
CA VAL A 90 -2.45 -3.27 5.16
C VAL A 90 -1.51 -4.21 5.92
N LEU A 91 -1.43 -5.47 5.49
CA LEU A 91 -0.57 -6.48 6.11
C LEU A 91 0.91 -6.09 5.97
N PHE A 92 1.37 -5.69 4.78
CA PHE A 92 2.73 -5.18 4.59
C PHE A 92 3.02 -3.98 5.49
N HIS A 93 2.07 -3.07 5.66
CA HIS A 93 2.24 -1.94 6.57
C HIS A 93 2.47 -2.40 8.01
N LEU A 94 1.70 -3.40 8.48
CA LEU A 94 1.88 -4.00 9.81
C LEU A 94 3.24 -4.70 9.94
N HIS A 95 3.67 -5.42 8.91
CA HIS A 95 5.00 -6.03 8.88
C HIS A 95 6.09 -4.96 8.96
N MET A 96 6.01 -3.88 8.19
CA MET A 96 6.99 -2.78 8.25
C MET A 96 7.07 -2.12 9.62
N LEU A 97 5.94 -1.94 10.32
CA LEU A 97 5.92 -1.48 11.70
C LEU A 97 6.64 -2.45 12.64
N LYS A 98 6.51 -3.76 12.41
CA LYS A 98 7.22 -4.76 13.20
C LYS A 98 8.71 -4.77 12.93
N VAL A 99 9.13 -4.59 11.68
CA VAL A 99 10.55 -4.47 11.33
C VAL A 99 11.15 -3.22 11.98
N GLU A 100 10.39 -2.12 12.03
CA GLU A 100 10.78 -0.86 12.69
C GLU A 100 10.96 -1.05 14.21
N GLU A 101 10.05 -1.77 14.86
CA GLU A 101 10.21 -2.17 16.26
C GLU A 101 11.51 -2.93 16.49
N TYR A 102 11.90 -3.83 15.57
CA TYR A 102 13.18 -4.54 15.68
C TYR A 102 14.39 -3.62 15.48
N GLN A 103 14.29 -2.57 14.67
CA GLN A 103 15.42 -1.65 14.44
C GLN A 103 15.85 -0.93 15.73
N VAL A 104 14.92 -0.72 16.67
CA VAL A 104 15.19 -0.10 17.97
C VAL A 104 16.21 -0.91 18.78
N ILE A 105 16.27 -2.24 18.61
CA ILE A 105 17.21 -3.11 19.34
C ILE A 105 18.67 -2.79 19.02
N TRP A 106 18.92 -2.24 17.82
CA TRP A 106 20.26 -1.91 17.34
C TRP A 106 20.48 -0.39 17.21
N ASP A 107 19.68 0.42 17.92
CA ASP A 107 19.75 1.89 17.92
C ASP A 107 19.68 2.53 16.51
N ILE A 108 18.98 1.88 15.58
CA ILE A 108 18.80 2.38 14.20
C ILE A 108 17.60 3.33 14.17
N ASN A 109 17.86 4.60 13.87
CA ASN A 109 16.81 5.59 13.67
C ASN A 109 16.22 5.49 12.25
N VAL A 110 15.16 4.69 12.09
CA VAL A 110 14.51 4.52 10.79
C VAL A 110 13.88 5.79 10.22
N SER A 111 13.60 6.81 11.05
CA SER A 111 13.04 8.08 10.58
C SER A 111 14.03 8.87 9.72
N GLU A 112 15.33 8.61 9.86
CA GLU A 112 16.39 9.20 9.03
C GLU A 112 16.60 8.43 7.73
N ILE A 113 16.08 7.20 7.64
CA ILE A 113 16.15 6.36 6.44
C ILE A 113 14.98 6.73 5.53
N LYS A 114 15.20 7.69 4.63
CA LYS A 114 14.16 8.23 3.74
C LYS A 114 13.29 7.14 3.06
N PRO A 115 13.85 6.08 2.44
CA PRO A 115 13.07 5.01 1.82
C PRO A 115 12.09 4.32 2.78
N TRP A 116 12.42 4.25 4.08
CA TRP A 116 11.56 3.64 5.10
C TRP A 116 10.23 4.37 5.24
N SER A 117 10.31 5.69 5.42
CA SER A 117 9.13 6.56 5.54
C SER A 117 8.29 6.56 4.26
N GLN A 118 8.95 6.54 3.10
CA GLN A 118 8.30 6.51 1.79
C GLN A 118 7.54 5.20 1.58
N VAL A 119 8.16 4.05 1.81
CA VAL A 119 7.51 2.73 1.73
C VAL A 119 6.26 2.67 2.61
N LYS A 120 6.36 3.10 3.88
CA LYS A 120 5.20 3.11 4.80
C LYS A 120 4.08 4.03 4.32
N GLY A 121 4.43 5.21 3.83
CA GLY A 121 3.47 6.19 3.30
C GLY A 121 2.75 5.67 2.06
N GLU A 122 3.49 5.10 1.11
CA GLU A 122 2.93 4.54 -0.12
C GLU A 122 2.01 3.35 0.15
N LEU A 123 2.34 2.46 1.09
CA LEU A 123 1.45 1.38 1.52
C LEU A 123 0.10 1.90 2.05
N GLN A 124 0.11 2.99 2.82
CA GLN A 124 -1.11 3.64 3.32
C GLN A 124 -1.89 4.33 2.20
N LEU A 125 -1.20 5.02 1.29
CA LEU A 125 -1.83 5.69 0.14
C LEU A 125 -2.51 4.66 -0.77
N LEU A 126 -1.83 3.57 -1.11
CA LEU A 126 -2.34 2.51 -1.97
C LEU A 126 -3.52 1.77 -1.34
N SER A 127 -3.44 1.40 -0.06
CA SER A 127 -4.57 0.77 0.63
C SER A 127 -5.81 1.67 0.67
N ASN A 128 -5.63 2.98 0.91
CA ASN A 128 -6.74 3.93 0.84
C ASN A 128 -7.32 4.04 -0.57
N ALA A 129 -6.47 4.13 -1.60
CA ALA A 129 -6.92 4.19 -2.99
C ALA A 129 -7.74 2.95 -3.38
N ILE A 130 -7.27 1.74 -3.05
CA ILE A 130 -8.03 0.50 -3.29
C ILE A 130 -9.36 0.50 -2.55
N LYS A 131 -9.39 0.99 -1.30
CA LYS A 131 -10.64 1.12 -0.52
C LYS A 131 -11.62 2.07 -1.18
N HIS A 132 -11.15 3.18 -1.75
CA HIS A 132 -11.98 4.09 -2.55
C HIS A 132 -12.50 3.40 -3.81
N ILE A 133 -11.63 2.68 -4.53
CA ILE A 133 -11.98 1.87 -5.70
C ILE A 133 -13.09 0.87 -5.42
N LEU A 134 -12.95 0.10 -4.34
CA LEU A 134 -13.97 -0.86 -3.91
C LEU A 134 -15.32 -0.18 -3.67
N LYS A 135 -15.35 0.96 -2.96
CA LYS A 135 -16.60 1.68 -2.67
C LYS A 135 -17.33 2.15 -3.92
N TRP A 136 -16.61 2.58 -4.95
CA TRP A 136 -17.26 3.12 -6.15
C TRP A 136 -17.52 2.07 -7.24
N MET A 137 -16.64 1.08 -7.40
CA MET A 137 -16.84 -0.01 -8.37
C MET A 137 -17.83 -1.05 -7.84
N TYR A 138 -17.81 -1.30 -6.54
CA TYR A 138 -18.55 -2.40 -5.92
C TYR A 138 -19.23 -1.91 -4.64
N PRO A 139 -20.18 -0.96 -4.74
CA PRO A 139 -20.84 -0.36 -3.57
C PRO A 139 -21.60 -1.39 -2.71
N GLU A 140 -22.07 -2.48 -3.32
CA GLU A 140 -22.78 -3.56 -2.63
C GLU A 140 -21.83 -4.58 -1.98
N SER A 141 -20.53 -4.54 -2.30
CA SER A 141 -19.56 -5.45 -1.69
C SER A 141 -19.11 -4.90 -0.34
N PRO A 142 -19.11 -5.73 0.72
CA PRO A 142 -18.57 -5.31 2.00
C PRO A 142 -17.09 -4.96 1.84
N LEU A 143 -16.64 -3.93 2.55
CA LEU A 143 -15.22 -3.65 2.66
C LEU A 143 -14.55 -4.78 3.45
N PRO A 144 -13.27 -5.07 3.16
CA PRO A 144 -12.53 -6.06 3.93
C PRO A 144 -12.54 -5.71 5.42
N PRO A 145 -12.68 -6.71 6.30
CA PRO A 145 -12.61 -6.48 7.73
C PRO A 145 -11.24 -5.93 8.12
N THR A 146 -11.18 -5.19 9.23
CA THR A 146 -9.90 -4.79 9.82
C THR A 146 -9.09 -6.04 10.15
N LEU A 147 -7.85 -6.10 9.66
CA LEU A 147 -6.97 -7.21 9.97
C LEU A 147 -6.63 -7.26 11.46
N ALA A 148 -6.50 -8.48 11.97
CA ALA A 148 -6.02 -8.69 13.33
C ALA A 148 -4.58 -8.14 13.49
N PRO A 149 -4.18 -7.74 14.70
CA PRO A 149 -2.80 -7.33 14.97
C PRO A 149 -1.83 -8.46 14.61
N LEU A 150 -0.70 -8.10 14.02
CA LEU A 150 0.31 -9.04 13.57
C LEU A 150 0.87 -9.86 14.75
N GLN A 151 0.67 -11.18 14.71
CA GLN A 151 1.14 -12.11 15.74
C GLN A 151 2.42 -12.81 15.28
N VAL A 152 3.52 -12.06 15.18
CA VAL A 152 4.83 -12.61 14.83
C VAL A 152 5.87 -12.20 15.86
N SER A 153 6.69 -13.16 16.29
CA SER A 153 7.78 -12.94 17.23
C SER A 153 8.99 -13.77 16.83
N HIS A 154 10.17 -13.16 16.92
CA HIS A 154 11.46 -13.78 16.60
C HIS A 154 12.38 -13.63 17.81
N SER A 155 12.90 -14.74 18.31
CA SER A 155 13.61 -14.79 19.59
C SER A 155 15.06 -14.29 19.53
N HIS A 156 15.72 -14.40 18.37
CA HIS A 156 17.13 -14.07 18.20
C HIS A 156 17.31 -12.97 17.15
N ASP A 157 18.39 -12.20 17.28
CA ASP A 157 18.67 -11.04 16.43
C ASP A 157 18.82 -11.39 14.96
N TYR A 158 19.47 -12.51 14.65
CA TYR A 158 19.59 -12.99 13.27
C TYR A 158 18.22 -13.20 12.60
N ALA A 159 17.29 -13.86 13.29
CA ALA A 159 15.95 -14.12 12.77
C ALA A 159 15.13 -12.83 12.58
N LYS A 160 15.31 -11.83 13.44
CA LYS A 160 14.68 -10.50 13.28
C LYS A 160 15.19 -9.77 12.03
N LYS A 161 16.49 -9.87 11.76
CA LYS A 161 17.13 -9.28 10.57
C LYS A 161 16.67 -9.99 9.29
N GLU A 162 16.69 -11.32 9.27
CA GLU A 162 16.17 -12.09 8.13
C GLU A 162 14.70 -11.80 7.85
N TYR A 163 13.88 -11.71 8.90
CA TYR A 163 12.48 -11.34 8.77
C TYR A 163 12.31 -9.97 8.12
N GLY A 164 13.08 -8.97 8.56
CA GLY A 164 13.03 -7.62 7.97
C GLY A 164 13.44 -7.60 6.51
N TRP A 165 14.55 -8.25 6.19
CA TRP A 165 15.01 -8.41 4.82
C TRP A 165 13.93 -9.05 3.94
N ASN A 166 13.30 -10.13 4.42
CA ASN A 166 12.23 -10.82 3.70
C ASN A 166 11.01 -9.97 3.44
N VAL A 167 10.52 -9.25 4.46
CA VAL A 167 9.35 -8.37 4.29
C VAL A 167 9.60 -7.37 3.16
N ILE A 168 10.78 -6.77 3.13
CA ILE A 168 11.15 -5.76 2.12
C ILE A 168 11.36 -6.41 0.74
N ALA A 169 12.03 -7.57 0.69
CA ALA A 169 12.25 -8.32 -0.55
C ALA A 169 10.93 -8.78 -1.18
N THR A 170 10.03 -9.37 -0.39
CA THR A 170 8.70 -9.79 -0.86
C THR A 170 7.87 -8.60 -1.32
N LEU A 171 7.95 -7.46 -0.62
CA LEU A 171 7.24 -6.24 -1.04
C LEU A 171 7.67 -5.76 -2.43
N LYS A 172 8.99 -5.79 -2.71
CA LYS A 172 9.54 -5.46 -4.02
C LYS A 172 8.99 -6.38 -5.12
N ASP A 173 8.96 -7.69 -4.87
CA ASP A 173 8.55 -8.68 -5.87
C ASP A 173 7.03 -8.72 -6.08
N TRP A 174 6.26 -8.32 -5.06
CA TRP A 174 4.80 -8.34 -5.09
C TRP A 174 4.16 -7.32 -6.06
N GLN A 175 4.94 -6.38 -6.59
CA GLN A 175 4.48 -5.38 -7.57
C GLN A 175 3.78 -6.01 -8.79
N GLN A 176 4.21 -7.19 -9.23
CA GLN A 176 3.64 -7.86 -10.39
C GLN A 176 2.18 -8.29 -10.17
N GLU A 177 1.87 -8.78 -8.96
CA GLU A 177 0.51 -9.14 -8.55
C GLU A 177 -0.41 -7.92 -8.55
N VAL A 178 0.09 -6.77 -8.06
CA VAL A 178 -0.65 -5.51 -8.07
C VAL A 178 -1.02 -5.11 -9.49
N VAL A 179 -0.05 -5.12 -10.41
CA VAL A 179 -0.27 -4.74 -11.81
C VAL A 179 -1.34 -5.61 -12.47
N TRP A 180 -1.28 -6.93 -12.26
CA TRP A 180 -2.26 -7.86 -12.84
C TRP A 180 -3.69 -7.58 -12.37
N VAL A 181 -3.89 -7.41 -11.07
CA VAL A 181 -5.22 -7.12 -10.50
C VAL A 181 -5.77 -5.79 -11.01
N ILE A 182 -4.91 -4.78 -11.10
CA ILE A 182 -5.32 -3.45 -11.57
C ILE A 182 -5.68 -3.46 -13.05
N ASP A 183 -4.93 -4.18 -13.88
CA ASP A 183 -5.24 -4.33 -15.30
C ASP A 183 -6.58 -5.03 -15.53
N GLU A 184 -6.91 -6.07 -14.74
CA GLU A 184 -8.24 -6.69 -14.76
C GLU A 184 -9.34 -5.71 -14.33
N ALA A 185 -9.10 -4.94 -13.26
CA ALA A 185 -10.06 -3.95 -12.78
C ALA A 185 -10.30 -2.81 -13.80
N GLN A 186 -9.27 -2.40 -14.53
CA GLN A 186 -9.38 -1.42 -15.60
C GLN A 186 -10.29 -1.90 -16.73
N GLN A 187 -10.12 -3.16 -17.16
CA GLN A 187 -10.97 -3.76 -18.19
C GLN A 187 -12.45 -3.73 -17.76
N VAL A 188 -12.74 -4.15 -16.53
CA VAL A 188 -14.11 -4.11 -15.98
C VAL A 188 -14.64 -2.67 -15.89
N CYS A 189 -13.81 -1.71 -15.46
CA CYS A 189 -14.21 -0.31 -15.36
C CYS A 189 -14.60 0.28 -16.72
N HIS A 190 -13.79 0.03 -17.75
CA HIS A 190 -14.05 0.51 -19.10
C HIS A 190 -15.29 -0.13 -19.71
N GLN A 191 -15.50 -1.43 -19.53
CA GLN A 191 -16.71 -2.13 -20.01
C GLN A 191 -17.99 -1.56 -19.38
N ARG A 192 -17.99 -1.31 -18.06
CA ARG A 192 -19.12 -0.68 -17.36
C ARG A 192 -19.40 0.74 -17.85
N SER A 193 -18.34 1.50 -18.13
CA SER A 193 -18.46 2.87 -18.66
C SER A 193 -19.07 2.90 -20.07
N LEU A 194 -18.72 1.93 -20.93
CA LEU A 194 -19.27 1.81 -22.28
C LEU A 194 -20.75 1.39 -22.28
N THR A 195 -21.12 0.44 -21.42
CA THR A 195 -22.52 -0.02 -21.30
C THR A 195 -23.44 1.06 -20.72
N ALA A 196 -22.97 1.87 -19.76
CA ALA A 196 -23.71 3.03 -19.25
C ALA A 196 -24.00 4.08 -20.35
N LYS A 197 -23.00 4.39 -21.20
CA LYS A 197 -23.16 5.35 -22.33
C LYS A 197 -24.17 4.87 -23.38
N ARG A 198 -24.26 3.56 -23.63
CA ARG A 198 -25.24 3.00 -24.58
C ARG A 198 -26.66 3.11 -24.05
N LYS A 199 -26.89 2.81 -22.77
CA LYS A 199 -28.21 2.94 -22.15
C LYS A 199 -28.73 4.37 -22.12
N SER A 200 -27.86 5.38 -22.03
CA SER A 200 -28.27 6.79 -22.02
C SER A 200 -28.62 7.37 -23.39
N HIS A 201 -28.33 6.65 -24.50
CA HIS A 201 -28.67 7.07 -25.87
C HIS A 201 -29.87 6.30 -26.44
N SER A 202 -30.45 5.37 -25.67
CA SER A 202 -31.59 4.54 -26.08
C SER A 202 -32.89 4.87 -25.33
N SER A 203 -32.89 5.95 -24.55
CA SER A 203 -34.04 6.51 -23.83
C SER A 203 -34.31 7.92 -24.33
#